data_AF-A0A8H3ADJ2-F1
#
_entry.id   AF-A0A8H3ADJ2-F1
#
_cell.length_a   1.000
_cell.length_b   1.000
_cell.length_c   1.000
_cell.angle_alpha   90.00
_cell.angle_beta   90.00
_cell.angle_gamma   90.00
#
_symmetry.space_group_name_H-M   'P 1'
#
loop_
_entity.id
_entity.type
_entity.pdbx_description
1 polymer ?
#
loop_
_entity_poly.entity_id
_entity_poly.type
_entity_poly.pdbx_seq_one_letter_code
_entity_poly.pdbx_strand_id
1 'polypeptide(L)'
;MKDGCVRRNHHHLDTVPLNGGILVKALWISIDPYLRGRLREAHVNLTFLHLLLGKIFGLGIVVILRSEREDFKQGDNPYVLDLSYQHYAVLPPDHPVTPIDKQGLSLSLFPGVLGMPGKTAYYRLNAIGSDEKVEYMKNIGVDVPFNYQKEKSIGIDVPFNYKNEKASDVLAREGPLDDYWDNVGDESLEAAMPGSRRSYCRVGAISSYNRAHYGI
;
A
#
# COMPACT_ATOMS: atom_id res chain seq x y z
N MET A 1 -30.47 2.68 -7.01
CA MET A 1 -29.03 2.71 -7.38
C MET A 1 -28.74 1.40 -8.09
N LYS A 2 -28.58 1.42 -9.41
CA LYS A 2 -28.36 0.22 -10.23
C LYS A 2 -26.87 -0.12 -10.25
N ASP A 3 -26.59 -1.41 -10.22
CA ASP A 3 -25.30 -2.01 -9.94
C ASP A 3 -24.22 -1.61 -10.97
N GLY A 4 -23.12 -1.02 -10.50
CA GLY A 4 -21.94 -0.71 -11.32
C GLY A 4 -21.12 -1.95 -11.74
N CYS A 5 -21.72 -3.14 -11.72
CA CYS A 5 -21.06 -4.40 -12.06
C CYS A 5 -21.21 -4.67 -13.56
N VAL A 6 -20.16 -4.36 -14.33
CA VAL A 6 -20.11 -4.59 -15.78
C VAL A 6 -19.73 -6.06 -16.03
N ARG A 7 -20.71 -6.88 -16.43
CA ARG A 7 -20.49 -8.30 -16.76
C ARG A 7 -19.76 -8.46 -18.11
N ARG A 8 -19.03 -9.56 -18.26
CA ARG A 8 -18.08 -9.90 -19.35
C ARG A 8 -18.69 -10.06 -20.77
N ASN A 9 -19.89 -9.53 -21.03
CA ASN A 9 -20.45 -9.51 -22.38
C ASN A 9 -19.85 -8.30 -23.12
N HIS A 10 -18.95 -8.55 -24.08
CA HIS A 10 -18.24 -7.50 -24.83
C HIS A 10 -19.17 -6.41 -25.39
N HIS A 11 -20.38 -6.79 -25.84
CA HIS A 11 -21.40 -5.85 -26.33
C HIS A 11 -21.79 -4.74 -25.34
N HIS A 12 -21.64 -4.98 -24.04
CA HIS A 12 -21.98 -3.99 -23.01
C HIS A 12 -20.87 -2.96 -22.79
N LEU A 13 -19.60 -3.28 -23.08
CA LEU A 13 -18.47 -2.36 -22.88
C LEU A 13 -18.50 -1.19 -23.87
N ASP A 14 -18.95 -1.45 -25.09
CA ASP A 14 -19.04 -0.44 -26.14
C ASP A 14 -20.22 0.51 -25.94
N THR A 15 -21.24 0.08 -25.19
CA THR A 15 -22.53 0.78 -25.06
C THR A 15 -22.86 1.27 -23.66
N VAL A 16 -22.10 0.88 -22.63
CA VAL A 16 -22.33 1.33 -21.25
C VAL A 16 -22.22 2.86 -21.18
N PRO A 17 -23.20 3.56 -20.57
CA PRO A 17 -23.14 5.00 -20.38
C PRO A 17 -22.10 5.34 -19.31
N LEU A 18 -21.22 6.30 -19.59
CA LEU A 18 -20.19 6.72 -18.63
C LEU A 18 -20.66 7.92 -17.79
N ASN A 19 -21.61 8.71 -18.28
CA ASN A 19 -22.19 9.87 -17.61
C ASN A 19 -21.13 10.90 -17.17
N GLY A 20 -20.18 11.21 -18.06
CA GLY A 20 -19.00 12.04 -17.79
C GLY A 20 -17.82 11.29 -17.16
N GLY A 21 -17.94 9.98 -16.94
CA GLY A 21 -16.96 9.14 -16.29
C GLY A 21 -15.96 8.44 -17.23
N ILE A 22 -15.33 7.39 -16.70
CA ILE A 22 -14.33 6.59 -17.43
C ILE A 22 -14.63 5.11 -17.27
N LEU A 23 -14.71 4.37 -18.39
CA LEU A 23 -14.71 2.91 -18.37
C LEU A 23 -13.28 2.40 -18.33
N VAL A 24 -12.99 1.62 -17.28
CA VAL A 24 -11.66 1.07 -17.04
C VAL A 24 -11.70 -0.45 -16.94
N LYS A 25 -10.59 -1.09 -17.30
CA LYS A 25 -10.32 -2.49 -17.02
C LYS A 25 -9.18 -2.58 -16.01
N ALA A 26 -9.38 -3.32 -14.93
CA ALA A 26 -8.31 -3.57 -13.97
C ALA A 26 -7.20 -4.43 -14.59
N LEU A 27 -5.95 -3.97 -14.47
CA LEU A 27 -4.76 -4.74 -14.81
C LEU A 27 -4.16 -5.37 -13.55
N TRP A 28 -4.05 -4.57 -12.49
CA TRP A 28 -3.50 -4.97 -11.20
C TRP A 28 -4.34 -4.35 -10.08
N ILE A 29 -4.64 -5.12 -9.04
CA ILE A 29 -5.33 -4.65 -7.84
C ILE A 29 -4.52 -5.13 -6.63
N SER A 30 -4.16 -4.20 -5.75
CA SER A 30 -3.40 -4.50 -4.53
C SER A 30 -4.29 -5.13 -3.47
N ILE A 31 -3.79 -6.19 -2.83
CA ILE A 31 -4.37 -6.82 -1.65
C ILE A 31 -3.52 -6.41 -0.45
N ASP A 32 -3.89 -5.31 0.18
CA ASP A 32 -3.13 -4.73 1.28
C ASP A 32 -3.65 -5.19 2.65
N PRO A 33 -2.79 -5.38 3.66
CA PRO A 33 -3.21 -5.82 5.00
C PRO A 33 -4.28 -4.94 5.66
N TYR A 34 -4.28 -3.63 5.38
CA TYR A 34 -5.28 -2.70 5.92
C TYR A 34 -6.72 -3.06 5.52
N LEU A 35 -6.91 -3.73 4.37
CA LEU A 35 -8.22 -4.14 3.89
C LEU A 35 -8.91 -5.06 4.89
N ARG A 36 -8.15 -5.86 5.65
CA ARG A 36 -8.72 -6.75 6.67
C ARG A 36 -9.49 -5.98 7.75
N GLY A 37 -9.00 -4.80 8.17
CA GLY A 37 -9.70 -3.93 9.10
C GLY A 37 -11.02 -3.41 8.52
N ARG A 38 -11.05 -3.10 7.23
CA ARG A 38 -12.25 -2.61 6.54
C ARG A 38 -13.32 -3.67 6.28
N LEU A 39 -12.98 -4.95 6.35
CA LEU A 39 -13.90 -6.09 6.19
C LEU A 39 -14.61 -6.50 7.49
N ARG A 40 -14.49 -5.71 8.56
CA ARG A 40 -15.13 -5.98 9.86
C ARG A 40 -16.49 -5.31 9.96
N GLU A 41 -17.35 -5.87 10.81
CA GLU A 41 -18.61 -5.22 11.18
C GLU A 41 -18.35 -3.87 11.87
N ALA A 42 -19.19 -2.87 11.58
CA ALA A 42 -18.97 -1.44 11.85
C ALA A 42 -19.03 -1.01 13.34
N HIS A 43 -18.85 -1.96 14.26
CA HIS A 43 -18.94 -1.74 15.71
C HIS A 43 -17.64 -1.20 16.32
N VAL A 44 -16.59 -0.99 15.52
CA VAL A 44 -15.28 -0.52 15.97
C VAL A 44 -14.96 0.83 15.34
N ASN A 45 -14.59 1.83 16.14
CA ASN A 45 -14.08 3.10 15.63
C ASN A 45 -12.74 2.87 14.93
N LEU A 46 -12.77 2.68 13.61
CA LEU A 46 -11.59 2.70 12.76
C LEU A 46 -11.36 4.14 12.27
N THR A 47 -10.09 4.54 12.16
CA THR A 47 -9.68 5.80 11.52
C THR A 47 -10.02 5.83 10.02
N PHE A 48 -10.34 4.67 9.43
CA PHE A 48 -10.72 4.52 8.03
C PHE A 48 -12.17 4.06 7.88
N LEU A 49 -12.87 4.62 6.89
CA LEU A 49 -14.27 4.32 6.58
C LEU A 49 -14.49 2.81 6.32
N HIS A 50 -15.53 2.25 6.95
CA HIS A 50 -15.94 0.86 6.79
C HIS A 50 -16.38 0.57 5.35
N LEU A 51 -16.04 -0.63 4.84
CA LEU A 51 -16.59 -1.10 3.58
C LEU A 51 -17.98 -1.70 3.81
N LEU A 52 -18.94 -1.32 2.97
CA LEU A 52 -20.25 -1.96 2.94
C LEU A 52 -20.09 -3.42 2.45
N LEU A 53 -20.82 -4.35 3.08
CA LEU A 53 -20.93 -5.74 2.64
C LEU A 53 -21.14 -5.81 1.11
N GLY A 54 -20.26 -6.55 0.41
CA GLY A 54 -20.32 -6.75 -1.04
C GLY A 54 -19.60 -5.70 -1.90
N LYS A 55 -18.99 -4.67 -1.31
CA LYS A 55 -18.21 -3.66 -2.05
C LYS A 55 -16.79 -3.56 -1.49
N ILE A 56 -15.88 -4.35 -2.07
CA ILE A 56 -14.46 -4.30 -1.75
C ILE A 56 -13.78 -3.37 -2.74
N PHE A 57 -13.08 -2.38 -2.21
CA PHE A 57 -12.30 -1.41 -2.97
C PHE A 57 -10.84 -1.46 -2.55
N GLY A 58 -9.93 -1.25 -3.50
CA GLY A 58 -8.50 -1.22 -3.24
C GLY A 58 -7.76 -0.30 -4.20
N LEU A 59 -6.44 -0.42 -4.15
CA LEU A 59 -5.52 0.33 -5.00
C LEU A 59 -5.29 -0.45 -6.29
N GLY A 60 -5.28 0.19 -7.45
CA GLY A 60 -5.06 -0.55 -8.69
C GLY A 60 -4.52 0.25 -9.85
N ILE A 61 -3.93 -0.48 -10.79
CA ILE A 61 -3.59 0.02 -12.13
C ILE A 61 -4.66 -0.47 -13.09
N VAL A 62 -5.11 0.43 -13.93
CA VAL A 62 -6.14 0.14 -14.93
C VAL A 62 -5.61 0.38 -16.35
N VAL A 63 -6.36 -0.09 -17.33
CA VAL A 63 -6.31 0.43 -18.70
C VAL A 63 -7.63 1.12 -19.00
N ILE A 64 -7.57 2.33 -19.55
CA ILE A 64 -8.76 3.05 -19.98
C ILE A 64 -9.26 2.46 -21.28
N LEU A 65 -10.54 2.05 -21.30
CA LEU A 65 -11.19 1.54 -22.49
C LEU A 65 -11.97 2.65 -23.21
N ARG A 66 -12.68 3.49 -22.46
CA ARG A 66 -13.43 4.65 -22.94
C ARG A 66 -13.40 5.75 -21.87
N SER A 67 -13.32 7.01 -22.30
CA SER A 67 -13.32 8.18 -21.40
C SER A 67 -14.24 9.25 -21.96
N GLU A 68 -15.07 9.84 -21.10
CA GLU A 68 -15.79 11.09 -21.38
C GLU A 68 -15.10 12.30 -20.69
N ARG A 69 -13.95 12.08 -20.05
CA ARG A 69 -13.10 13.14 -19.48
C ARG A 69 -11.97 13.52 -20.44
N GLU A 70 -11.65 14.80 -20.51
CA GLU A 70 -10.61 15.34 -21.40
C GLU A 70 -9.18 15.02 -20.94
N ASP A 71 -8.98 14.77 -19.65
CA ASP A 71 -7.65 14.53 -19.05
C ASP A 71 -7.11 13.12 -19.28
N PHE A 72 -7.93 12.21 -19.81
CA PHE A 72 -7.55 10.81 -20.03
C PHE A 72 -8.08 10.25 -21.34
N LYS A 73 -7.26 9.45 -22.02
CA LYS A 73 -7.62 8.80 -23.29
C LYS A 73 -7.57 7.28 -23.20
N GLN A 74 -8.24 6.64 -24.15
CA GLN A 74 -8.17 5.19 -24.31
C GLN A 74 -6.72 4.71 -24.42
N GLY A 75 -6.41 3.62 -23.72
CA GLY A 75 -5.07 3.04 -23.66
C GLY A 75 -4.19 3.56 -22.52
N ASP A 76 -4.53 4.69 -21.88
CA ASP A 76 -3.76 5.18 -20.73
C ASP A 76 -3.83 4.20 -19.55
N ASN A 77 -2.77 4.19 -18.72
CA ASN A 77 -2.62 3.27 -17.59
C ASN A 77 -2.46 3.98 -16.23
N PRO A 78 -3.47 4.73 -15.76
CA PRO A 78 -3.37 5.45 -14.50
C PRO A 78 -3.49 4.55 -13.27
N TYR A 79 -3.05 5.10 -12.15
CA TYR A 79 -3.30 4.61 -10.81
C TYR A 79 -4.67 5.09 -10.32
N VAL A 80 -5.45 4.19 -9.73
CA VAL A 80 -6.80 4.45 -9.22
C VAL A 80 -6.88 4.03 -7.75
N LEU A 81 -7.31 4.98 -6.92
CA LEU A 81 -7.73 4.73 -5.53
C LEU A 81 -9.17 4.23 -5.52
N ASP A 82 -9.52 3.40 -4.56
CA ASP A 82 -10.86 2.83 -4.38
C ASP A 82 -11.43 2.15 -5.65
N LEU A 83 -10.58 1.44 -6.37
CA LEU A 83 -10.99 0.59 -7.50
C LEU A 83 -11.75 -0.63 -6.96
N SER A 84 -12.93 -0.91 -7.51
CA SER A 84 -13.69 -2.10 -7.16
C SER A 84 -12.94 -3.37 -7.59
N TYR A 85 -13.05 -4.43 -6.78
CA TYR A 85 -12.49 -5.76 -7.10
C TYR A 85 -13.28 -6.46 -8.22
N GLN A 86 -13.18 -5.92 -9.43
CA GLN A 86 -13.89 -6.34 -10.62
C GLN A 86 -12.98 -6.21 -11.85
N HIS A 87 -13.30 -6.93 -12.93
CA HIS A 87 -12.50 -6.82 -14.16
C HIS A 87 -12.70 -5.47 -14.86
N TYR A 88 -13.91 -4.91 -14.77
CA TYR A 88 -14.30 -3.67 -15.41
C TYR A 88 -15.08 -2.81 -14.41
N ALA A 89 -14.88 -1.50 -14.47
CA ALA A 89 -15.61 -0.54 -13.66
C ALA A 89 -15.84 0.75 -14.44
N VAL A 90 -16.95 1.44 -14.17
CA VAL A 90 -17.15 2.83 -14.58
C VAL A 90 -16.80 3.71 -13.39
N LEU A 91 -15.75 4.51 -13.54
CA LEU A 91 -15.36 5.52 -12.57
C LEU A 91 -16.23 6.76 -12.78
N PRO A 92 -16.86 7.30 -11.72
CA PRO A 92 -17.60 8.56 -11.79
C PRO A 92 -16.75 9.73 -12.32
N PRO A 93 -17.39 10.81 -12.82
CA PRO A 93 -16.67 11.98 -13.37
C PRO A 93 -15.64 12.57 -12.40
N ASP A 94 -15.97 12.62 -11.12
CA ASP A 94 -15.19 13.18 -10.03
C ASP A 94 -14.22 12.19 -9.38
N HIS A 95 -14.17 10.94 -9.86
CA HIS A 95 -13.29 9.92 -9.29
C HIS A 95 -11.82 10.32 -9.46
N PRO A 96 -11.00 10.26 -8.40
CA PRO A 96 -9.59 10.62 -8.50
C PRO A 96 -8.81 9.58 -9.30
N VAL A 97 -8.15 10.03 -10.36
CA VAL A 97 -7.33 9.20 -11.25
C VAL A 97 -5.97 9.87 -11.37
N THR A 98 -4.90 9.12 -11.08
CA THR A 98 -3.53 9.65 -11.07
C THR A 98 -2.75 9.10 -12.27
N PRO A 99 -2.25 9.94 -13.20
CA PRO A 99 -1.45 9.45 -14.30
C PRO A 99 -0.14 8.85 -13.80
N ILE A 100 0.37 7.87 -14.55
CA ILE A 100 1.65 7.21 -14.26
C ILE A 100 2.62 7.49 -15.39
N ASP A 101 3.75 8.10 -15.06
CA ASP A 101 4.93 8.01 -15.91
C ASP A 101 5.67 6.71 -15.57
N LYS A 102 5.57 5.74 -16.47
CA LYS A 102 6.17 4.42 -16.28
C LYS A 102 7.69 4.44 -16.31
N GLN A 103 8.32 5.42 -16.98
CA GLN A 103 9.79 5.49 -17.15
C GLN A 103 10.43 4.15 -17.57
N GLY A 104 9.72 3.34 -18.38
CA GLY A 104 10.15 2.00 -18.82
C GLY A 104 9.95 0.86 -17.81
N LEU A 105 9.43 1.13 -16.61
CA LEU A 105 9.18 0.15 -15.55
C LEU A 105 7.86 -0.60 -15.74
N SER A 106 7.76 -1.80 -15.15
CA SER A 106 6.54 -2.60 -15.16
C SER A 106 5.43 -1.94 -14.34
N LEU A 107 4.22 -1.88 -14.90
CA LEU A 107 3.03 -1.38 -14.23
C LEU A 107 2.69 -2.16 -12.95
N SER A 108 3.10 -3.43 -12.85
CA SER A 108 2.88 -4.26 -11.66
C SER A 108 3.62 -3.76 -10.40
N LEU A 109 4.60 -2.87 -10.57
CA LEU A 109 5.37 -2.30 -9.45
C LEU A 109 4.62 -1.16 -8.74
N PHE A 110 3.68 -0.51 -9.43
CA PHE A 110 3.00 0.70 -8.97
C PHE A 110 1.93 0.50 -7.90
N PRO A 111 1.26 -0.67 -7.78
CA PRO A 111 0.47 -0.97 -6.59
C PRO A 111 1.33 -1.23 -5.35
N GLY A 112 2.62 -1.58 -5.51
CA GLY A 112 3.53 -1.97 -4.43
C GLY A 112 4.68 -0.98 -4.22
N VAL A 113 5.89 -1.37 -4.65
CA VAL A 113 7.16 -0.66 -4.36
C VAL A 113 7.24 0.76 -4.95
N LEU A 114 6.52 1.05 -6.03
CA LEU A 114 6.41 2.41 -6.58
C LEU A 114 5.11 3.11 -6.17
N GLY A 115 4.30 2.44 -5.34
CA GLY A 115 2.98 2.87 -4.89
C GLY A 115 2.93 3.34 -3.45
N MET A 116 1.74 3.27 -2.85
CA MET A 116 1.53 3.59 -1.45
C MET A 116 2.42 2.76 -0.51
N PRO A 117 2.55 1.42 -0.64
CA PRO A 117 3.45 0.63 0.22
C PRO A 117 4.92 1.07 0.12
N GLY A 118 5.40 1.34 -1.10
CA GLY A 118 6.75 1.86 -1.33
C GLY A 118 6.99 3.24 -0.73
N LYS A 119 6.02 4.15 -0.84
CA LYS A 119 6.08 5.47 -0.20
C LYS A 119 6.08 5.35 1.33
N THR A 120 5.27 4.46 1.90
CA THR A 120 5.27 4.17 3.35
C THR A 120 6.64 3.70 3.81
N ALA A 121 7.30 2.84 3.03
CA ALA A 121 8.67 2.42 3.30
C ALA A 121 9.67 3.57 3.14
N TYR A 122 9.60 4.34 2.05
CA TYR A 122 10.47 5.47 1.75
C TYR A 122 10.46 6.52 2.87
N TYR A 123 9.27 6.96 3.30
CA TYR A 123 9.15 8.02 4.31
C TYR A 123 9.71 7.61 5.67
N ARG A 124 9.86 6.30 5.92
CA ARG A 124 10.38 5.80 7.20
C ARG A 124 11.82 5.32 7.14
N LEU A 125 12.20 4.61 6.07
CA LEU A 125 13.56 4.13 5.85
C LEU A 125 14.49 5.21 5.28
N ASN A 126 13.98 6.37 4.84
CA ASN A 126 14.77 7.40 4.17
C ASN A 126 15.61 6.82 3.00
N ALA A 127 15.03 5.92 2.21
CA ALA A 127 15.69 5.32 1.04
C ALA A 127 15.81 6.37 -0.08
N ILE A 128 16.98 6.63 -0.66
CA ILE A 128 17.19 7.79 -1.55
C ILE A 128 17.67 7.35 -2.93
N GLY A 129 17.32 8.10 -3.98
CA GLY A 129 17.58 7.71 -5.36
C GLY A 129 18.92 8.15 -5.97
N SER A 130 19.75 8.93 -5.28
CA SER A 130 21.05 9.37 -5.81
C SER A 130 22.05 9.64 -4.69
N ASP A 131 23.34 9.47 -4.99
CA ASP A 131 24.44 9.69 -4.04
C ASP A 131 24.45 11.13 -3.50
N GLU A 132 24.13 12.10 -4.36
CA GLU A 132 24.07 13.52 -3.99
C GLU A 132 23.00 13.81 -2.92
N LYS A 133 21.85 13.14 -3.00
CA LYS A 133 20.78 13.26 -2.01
C LYS A 133 21.09 12.44 -0.75
N VAL A 134 21.79 11.31 -0.89
CA VAL A 134 22.30 10.54 0.25
C VAL A 134 23.24 11.43 1.06
N GLU A 135 24.15 12.14 0.41
CA GLU A 135 25.10 13.04 1.04
C GLU A 135 24.42 14.25 1.70
N TYR A 136 23.45 14.87 1.02
CA TYR A 136 22.62 15.92 1.61
C TYR A 136 21.90 15.46 2.89
N MET A 137 21.36 14.24 2.89
CA MET A 137 20.61 13.69 4.03
C MET A 137 21.53 13.32 5.20
N LYS A 138 22.74 12.79 4.93
CA LYS A 138 23.78 12.65 5.96
C LYS A 138 24.10 14.00 6.62
N ASN A 139 24.22 15.06 5.81
CA ASN A 139 24.56 16.40 6.31
C ASN A 139 23.48 17.04 7.17
N ILE A 140 22.21 16.64 7.03
CA ILE A 140 21.12 17.09 7.91
C ILE A 140 20.80 16.11 9.04
N GLY A 141 21.69 15.14 9.30
CA GLY A 141 21.63 14.23 10.45
C GLY A 141 20.77 12.98 10.26
N VAL A 142 20.57 12.54 9.01
CA VAL A 142 19.90 11.26 8.72
C VAL A 142 20.92 10.12 8.77
N ASP A 143 20.63 9.09 9.57
CA ASP A 143 21.63 8.06 9.93
C ASP A 143 21.82 6.97 8.87
N VAL A 144 20.76 6.60 8.14
CA VAL A 144 20.83 5.51 7.14
C VAL A 144 20.23 5.90 5.78
N PRO A 145 20.71 6.97 5.13
CA PRO A 145 20.37 7.23 3.74
C PRO A 145 21.13 6.24 2.84
N PHE A 146 20.43 5.42 2.07
CA PHE A 146 21.06 4.49 1.11
C PHE A 146 20.56 4.73 -0.31
N ASN A 147 21.42 4.45 -1.30
CA ASN A 147 21.10 4.65 -2.71
C ASN A 147 20.41 3.40 -3.29
N TYR A 148 19.09 3.44 -3.42
CA TYR A 148 18.33 2.27 -3.92
C TYR A 148 18.64 1.91 -5.38
N GLN A 149 19.33 2.78 -6.13
CA GLN A 149 19.77 2.47 -7.50
C GLN A 149 21.07 1.65 -7.54
N LYS A 150 21.82 1.59 -6.43
CA LYS A 150 23.14 0.92 -6.34
C LYS A 150 23.16 -0.24 -5.36
N GLU A 151 22.44 -0.16 -4.24
CA GLU A 151 22.30 -1.26 -3.28
C GLU A 151 21.37 -2.36 -3.84
N LYS A 152 21.92 -3.56 -4.10
CA LYS A 152 21.17 -4.72 -4.64
C LYS A 152 20.61 -5.65 -3.56
N SER A 153 20.88 -5.40 -2.29
CA SER A 153 20.36 -6.16 -1.14
C SER A 153 20.12 -5.22 0.03
N ILE A 154 19.07 -5.46 0.80
CA ILE A 154 18.62 -4.62 1.92
C ILE A 154 19.58 -4.70 3.15
N GLY A 155 20.66 -5.49 3.07
CA GLY A 155 21.68 -5.58 4.11
C GLY A 155 21.13 -6.07 5.45
N ILE A 156 20.45 -7.22 5.46
CA ILE A 156 19.89 -7.79 6.70
C ILE A 156 20.97 -8.61 7.41
N ASP A 157 21.42 -8.13 8.58
CA ASP A 157 22.45 -8.81 9.39
C ASP A 157 21.90 -10.01 10.16
N VAL A 158 20.71 -9.88 10.75
CA VAL A 158 20.09 -10.92 11.58
C VAL A 158 18.64 -11.20 11.14
N PRO A 159 18.43 -12.05 10.13
CA PRO A 159 17.11 -12.56 9.81
C PRO A 159 16.73 -13.71 10.77
N PHE A 160 15.50 -13.71 11.27
CA PHE A 160 14.97 -14.84 12.05
C PHE A 160 13.51 -15.17 11.69
N ASN A 161 13.08 -16.40 12.00
CA ASN A 161 11.71 -16.84 11.81
C ASN A 161 10.95 -16.83 13.14
N TYR A 162 10.07 -15.84 13.31
CA TYR A 162 9.27 -15.64 14.52
C TYR A 162 8.33 -16.81 14.88
N LYS A 163 8.10 -17.77 13.98
CA LYS A 163 7.32 -18.99 14.27
C LYS A 163 8.12 -20.06 15.02
N ASN A 164 9.45 -19.98 14.96
CA ASN A 164 10.35 -20.98 15.52
C ASN A 164 11.13 -20.43 16.73
N GLU A 165 11.28 -19.11 16.83
CA GLU A 165 12.03 -18.43 17.89
C GLU A 165 11.33 -17.12 18.24
N LYS A 166 11.39 -16.71 19.52
CA LYS A 166 10.77 -15.46 19.98
C LYS A 166 11.67 -14.27 19.65
N ALA A 167 11.04 -13.16 19.27
CA ALA A 167 11.76 -11.89 19.04
C ALA A 167 12.56 -11.44 20.27
N SER A 168 12.05 -11.69 21.49
CA SER A 168 12.75 -11.39 22.74
C SER A 168 14.08 -12.11 22.86
N ASP A 169 14.15 -13.35 22.42
CA ASP A 169 15.33 -14.21 22.57
C ASP A 169 16.41 -13.78 21.57
N VAL A 170 15.99 -13.38 20.37
CA VAL A 170 16.87 -12.78 19.36
C VAL A 170 17.43 -11.45 19.84
N LEU A 171 16.60 -10.55 20.37
CA LEU A 171 17.05 -9.25 20.88
C LEU A 171 17.97 -9.39 22.11
N ALA A 172 17.75 -10.39 22.95
CA ALA A 172 18.66 -10.68 24.06
C ALA A 172 20.04 -11.14 23.58
N ARG A 173 20.10 -11.86 22.45
CA ARG A 173 21.34 -12.39 21.87
C ARG A 173 22.11 -11.35 21.03
N GLU A 174 21.41 -10.66 20.14
CA GLU A 174 22.01 -9.77 19.14
C GLU A 174 22.11 -8.31 19.62
N GLY A 175 21.35 -7.99 20.67
CA GLY A 175 21.32 -6.67 21.27
C GLY A 175 20.03 -5.91 20.99
N PRO A 176 19.83 -4.81 21.71
CA PRO A 176 18.64 -3.97 21.66
C PRO A 176 18.56 -3.13 20.38
N LEU A 177 17.36 -2.64 20.08
CA LEU A 177 17.05 -1.86 18.89
C LEU A 177 17.21 -0.35 19.15
N ASP A 178 17.81 0.39 18.24
CA ASP A 178 17.72 1.86 18.31
C ASP A 178 16.41 2.35 17.69
N ASP A 179 16.02 1.79 16.54
CA ASP A 179 14.80 2.12 15.81
C ASP A 179 13.93 0.87 15.56
N TYR A 180 12.63 0.97 15.84
CA TYR A 180 11.67 -0.11 15.60
C TYR A 180 10.55 0.31 14.65
N TRP A 181 10.35 -0.48 13.60
CA TRP A 181 9.28 -0.32 12.63
C TRP A 181 8.26 -1.46 12.75
N ASP A 182 7.11 -1.13 13.34
CA ASP A 182 6.08 -2.10 13.67
C ASP A 182 4.97 -2.17 12.62
N ASN A 183 4.80 -3.35 12.03
CA ASN A 183 3.66 -3.71 11.18
C ASN A 183 2.77 -4.77 11.86
N VAL A 184 3.23 -5.37 12.96
CA VAL A 184 2.68 -6.59 13.53
C VAL A 184 1.92 -6.32 14.81
N GLY A 185 2.54 -5.66 15.79
CA GLY A 185 2.01 -5.45 17.14
C GLY A 185 2.24 -6.63 18.09
N ASP A 186 1.53 -6.59 19.23
CA ASP A 186 1.52 -7.60 20.29
C ASP A 186 2.94 -8.06 20.72
N GLU A 187 3.21 -9.37 20.76
CA GLU A 187 4.46 -9.95 21.26
C GLU A 187 5.71 -9.38 20.58
N SER A 188 5.62 -8.98 19.31
CA SER A 188 6.74 -8.35 18.60
C SER A 188 7.01 -6.94 19.14
N LEU A 189 5.96 -6.19 19.43
CA LEU A 189 6.06 -4.87 20.03
C LEU A 189 6.56 -4.95 21.48
N GLU A 190 5.99 -5.85 22.28
CA GLU A 190 6.40 -6.05 23.68
C GLU A 190 7.88 -6.47 23.79
N ALA A 191 8.37 -7.26 22.84
CA ALA A 191 9.79 -7.61 22.77
C ALA A 191 10.67 -6.41 22.40
N ALA A 192 10.23 -5.58 21.46
CA ALA A 192 11.00 -4.45 20.94
C ALA A 192 10.99 -3.22 21.88
N MET A 193 9.91 -3.00 22.63
CA MET A 193 9.70 -1.80 23.45
C MET A 193 10.79 -1.57 24.51
N PRO A 194 11.20 -2.58 25.33
CA PRO A 194 12.26 -2.40 26.31
C PRO A 194 13.62 -2.09 25.68
N GLY A 195 13.82 -2.52 24.44
CA GLY A 195 15.07 -2.35 23.70
C GLY A 195 15.14 -1.07 22.88
N SER A 196 14.00 -0.48 22.47
CA SER A 196 13.92 0.64 21.51
C SER A 196 14.41 1.96 22.12
N ARG A 197 15.62 2.39 21.76
CA ARG A 197 16.29 3.53 22.42
C ARG A 197 16.03 4.90 21.81
N ARG A 198 15.75 4.96 20.51
CA ARG A 198 15.69 6.22 19.77
C ARG A 198 14.33 6.50 19.17
N SER A 199 13.80 5.61 18.32
CA SER A 199 12.50 5.86 17.70
C SER A 199 11.65 4.63 17.48
N TYR A 200 10.34 4.84 17.54
CA TYR A 200 9.34 3.82 17.32
C TYR A 200 8.29 4.35 16.34
N CYS A 201 7.93 3.54 15.35
CA CYS A 201 6.84 3.84 14.43
C CYS A 201 5.92 2.65 14.26
N ARG A 202 4.67 2.84 14.66
CA ARG A 202 3.57 1.93 14.34
C ARG A 202 3.02 2.29 12.96
N VAL A 203 3.29 1.43 11.99
CA VAL A 203 2.66 1.50 10.66
C VAL A 203 1.43 0.60 10.59
N GLY A 204 1.49 -0.55 11.23
CA GLY A 204 0.38 -1.48 11.34
C GLY A 204 0.43 -2.28 12.63
N ALA A 205 -0.68 -2.94 12.96
CA ALA A 205 -0.79 -3.87 14.07
C ALA A 205 -1.64 -5.06 13.62
N ILE A 206 -1.19 -5.76 12.57
CA ILE A 206 -1.99 -6.79 11.88
C ILE A 206 -2.48 -7.90 12.81
N SER A 207 -1.75 -8.18 13.90
CA SER A 207 -2.15 -9.15 14.92
C SER A 207 -3.46 -8.78 15.62
N SER A 208 -3.76 -7.48 15.71
CA SER A 208 -4.99 -6.96 16.30
C SER A 208 -6.18 -6.97 15.34
N TYR A 209 -5.97 -7.16 14.02
CA TYR A 209 -7.02 -6.89 13.03
C TYR A 209 -8.19 -7.88 13.11
N ASN A 210 -8.03 -9.01 13.81
CA ASN A 210 -9.09 -9.97 14.09
C ASN A 210 -9.72 -9.81 15.49
N ARG A 211 -9.18 -8.96 16.38
CA ARG A 211 -9.61 -8.83 17.78
C ARG A 211 -10.76 -7.84 17.94
N ALA A 212 -11.74 -8.13 18.80
CA ALA A 212 -12.96 -7.31 18.97
C ALA A 212 -12.71 -5.81 19.19
N HIS A 213 -11.59 -5.42 19.81
CA HIS A 213 -11.21 -4.03 20.05
C HIS A 213 -9.86 -3.69 19.39
N TYR A 214 -9.70 -2.43 18.98
CA TYR A 214 -8.45 -1.89 18.44
C TYR A 214 -7.65 -1.28 19.61
N GLY A 215 -6.59 -1.95 20.05
CA GLY A 215 -5.76 -1.52 21.18
C GLY A 215 -6.00 -2.32 22.48
N ILE A 216 -4.97 -2.26 23.32
CA ILE A 216 -4.78 -2.85 24.66
C ILE A 216 -6.02 -2.74 25.56
#